data_AF-A0A847BGB0-F1
#
_entry.id   AF-A0A847BGB0-F1
#
_cell.length_a   1.000
_cell.length_b   1.000
_cell.length_c   1.000
_cell.angle_alpha   90.00
_cell.angle_beta   90.00
_cell.angle_gamma   90.00
#
_symmetry.space_group_name_H-M   'P 1'
#
loop_
_entity.id
_entity.type
_entity.pdbx_description
1 polymer ?
#
loop_
_entity_poly.entity_id
_entity_poly.type
_entity_poly.pdbx_seq_one_letter_code
_entity_poly.pdbx_strand_id
1 'polypeptide(L)'
;MRHGLYALLVVAGSSLFAADEAQAKDPVTVSSKIDTEGSVLGQLIIQRLEQGGIATEDRLQLGATNIVRQALLSGEIDLYPEYTGNGAFFFDMTDSDVWHDAEQAYASVREMDAANGLAWLVPAPANNTWAMSVRGDLAREHDLVSLDDLVDYLDAGGEFKFAASAEFVESEQALPAFQQAYG
;
A
#
# COMPACT_ATOMS: atom_id res chain seq x y z
N MET A 1 35.09 -84.74 -6.61
CA MET A 1 36.01 -83.57 -6.58
C MET A 1 35.47 -82.57 -7.59
N ARG A 2 34.68 -81.60 -7.10
CA ARG A 2 35.00 -80.16 -7.08
C ARG A 2 35.24 -79.59 -8.48
N HIS A 3 34.32 -78.77 -8.98
CA HIS A 3 34.54 -77.37 -9.40
C HIS A 3 33.20 -76.77 -9.85
N GLY A 4 32.55 -76.04 -8.95
CA GLY A 4 31.66 -74.93 -9.33
C GLY A 4 32.49 -73.65 -9.45
N LEU A 5 31.96 -72.64 -10.16
CA LEU A 5 32.31 -71.20 -10.23
C LEU A 5 32.18 -70.72 -11.69
N TYR A 6 31.56 -69.61 -12.11
CA TYR A 6 30.70 -68.57 -11.53
C TYR A 6 29.93 -67.91 -12.69
N ALA A 7 28.67 -67.56 -12.47
CA ALA A 7 27.92 -66.68 -13.37
C ALA A 7 28.35 -65.23 -13.13
N LEU A 8 28.85 -64.58 -14.18
CA LEU A 8 29.24 -63.17 -14.16
C LEU A 8 27.96 -62.32 -14.32
N LEU A 9 27.45 -61.77 -13.22
CA LEU A 9 26.39 -60.76 -13.22
C LEU A 9 27.04 -59.39 -13.41
N VAL A 10 26.91 -58.83 -14.61
CA VAL A 10 27.24 -57.42 -14.88
C VAL A 10 26.09 -56.58 -14.35
N VAL A 11 26.28 -55.96 -13.18
CA VAL A 11 25.37 -54.92 -12.68
C VAL A 11 25.82 -53.60 -13.31
N ALA A 12 25.10 -53.15 -14.34
CA ALA A 12 25.23 -51.81 -14.86
C ALA A 12 24.64 -50.83 -13.82
N GLY A 13 25.53 -50.11 -13.12
CA GLY A 13 25.15 -49.04 -12.22
C GLY A 13 24.69 -47.83 -13.01
N SER A 14 23.38 -47.68 -13.17
CA SER A 14 22.77 -46.44 -13.67
C SER A 14 22.80 -45.40 -12.56
N SER A 15 23.77 -44.47 -12.63
CA SER A 15 23.78 -43.27 -11.81
C SER A 15 22.58 -42.40 -12.20
N LEU A 16 21.50 -42.48 -11.42
CA LEU A 16 20.39 -41.54 -11.47
C LEU A 16 20.90 -40.18 -11.00
N PHE A 17 21.24 -39.31 -11.95
CA PHE A 17 21.28 -37.88 -11.69
C PHE A 17 19.84 -37.45 -11.41
N ALA A 18 19.51 -37.28 -10.13
CA ALA A 18 18.33 -36.51 -9.74
C ALA A 18 18.59 -35.06 -10.17
N ALA A 19 18.05 -34.67 -11.32
CA ALA A 19 17.90 -33.26 -11.64
C ALA A 19 16.93 -32.71 -10.59
N ASP A 20 17.44 -31.86 -9.71
CA ASP A 20 16.63 -30.98 -8.88
C ASP A 20 15.89 -30.08 -9.89
N GLU A 21 14.65 -30.43 -10.23
CA GLU A 21 13.78 -29.53 -10.97
C GLU A 21 13.60 -28.31 -10.08
N ALA A 22 14.36 -27.25 -10.36
CA ALA A 22 14.17 -25.95 -9.76
C ALA A 22 12.74 -25.54 -10.08
N GLN A 23 11.83 -25.78 -9.14
CA GLN A 23 10.43 -25.42 -9.27
C GLN A 23 10.40 -23.90 -9.41
N ALA A 24 10.07 -23.44 -10.61
CA ALA A 24 9.95 -22.02 -10.88
C ALA A 24 8.93 -21.46 -9.88
N LYS A 25 9.36 -20.50 -9.06
CA LYS A 25 8.43 -19.82 -8.17
C LYS A 25 7.36 -19.17 -9.02
N ASP A 26 6.11 -19.35 -8.63
CA ASP A 26 5.00 -18.63 -9.25
C ASP A 26 5.27 -17.11 -9.21
N PRO A 27 4.89 -16.37 -10.27
CA PRO A 27 5.09 -14.94 -10.31
C PRO A 27 4.31 -14.26 -9.16
N VAL A 28 4.88 -13.19 -8.61
CA VAL A 28 4.21 -12.38 -7.58
C VAL A 28 3.09 -11.58 -8.24
N THR A 29 1.85 -11.81 -7.83
CA THR A 29 0.68 -11.09 -8.34
C THR A 29 0.59 -9.72 -7.68
N VAL A 30 0.94 -8.68 -8.42
CA VAL A 30 0.92 -7.29 -7.94
C VAL A 30 -0.39 -6.64 -8.37
N SER A 31 -1.06 -5.98 -7.43
CA SER A 31 -2.33 -5.28 -7.69
C SER A 31 -2.31 -3.84 -7.20
N SER A 32 -3.42 -3.14 -7.40
CA SER A 32 -3.67 -1.79 -6.89
C SER A 32 -5.16 -1.49 -6.84
N LYS A 33 -5.50 -0.38 -6.17
CA LYS A 33 -6.79 0.28 -6.34
C LYS A 33 -6.93 0.85 -7.75
N ILE A 34 -8.17 1.08 -8.17
CA ILE A 34 -8.54 1.52 -9.52
C ILE A 34 -8.20 3.00 -9.83
N ASP A 35 -7.81 3.76 -8.82
CA ASP A 35 -7.45 5.17 -8.96
C ASP A 35 -6.11 5.39 -9.68
N THR A 36 -5.83 6.65 -10.00
CA THR A 36 -4.60 7.02 -10.73
C THR A 36 -3.36 6.70 -9.90
N GLU A 37 -3.37 7.06 -8.61
CA GLU A 37 -2.25 6.77 -7.71
C GLU A 37 -1.98 5.26 -7.58
N GLY A 38 -3.05 4.45 -7.48
CA GLY A 38 -2.94 3.00 -7.46
C GLY A 38 -2.17 2.44 -8.66
N SER A 39 -2.50 2.87 -9.88
CA SER A 39 -1.77 2.42 -11.07
C SER A 39 -0.30 2.87 -11.09
N VAL A 40 0.00 4.11 -10.67
CA VAL A 40 1.38 4.62 -10.58
C VAL A 40 2.19 3.81 -9.56
N LEU A 41 1.69 3.66 -8.33
CA LEU A 41 2.40 2.95 -7.27
C LEU A 41 2.53 1.45 -7.57
N GLY A 42 1.50 0.84 -8.15
CA GLY A 42 1.54 -0.55 -8.60
C GLY A 42 2.61 -0.80 -9.66
N GLN A 43 2.71 0.07 -10.67
CA GLN A 43 3.75 -0.02 -11.70
C GLN A 43 5.16 0.17 -11.14
N LEU A 44 5.34 1.02 -10.12
CA LEU A 44 6.63 1.17 -9.43
C LEU A 44 7.04 -0.11 -8.71
N ILE A 45 6.08 -0.79 -8.07
CA ILE A 45 6.32 -2.09 -7.40
C ILE A 45 6.72 -3.16 -8.42
N ILE A 46 5.96 -3.30 -9.51
CA ILE A 46 6.25 -4.27 -10.59
C ILE A 46 7.65 -4.07 -11.12
N GLN A 47 7.98 -2.86 -11.59
CA GLN A 47 9.29 -2.54 -12.15
C GLN A 47 10.42 -2.82 -11.15
N ARG A 48 10.20 -2.55 -9.86
CA ARG A 48 11.20 -2.79 -8.83
C ARG A 48 11.43 -4.28 -8.58
N LEU A 49 10.38 -5.10 -8.55
CA LEU A 49 10.47 -6.55 -8.41
C LEU A 49 11.17 -7.18 -9.62
N GLU A 50 10.76 -6.80 -10.83
CA GLU A 50 11.35 -7.29 -12.08
C GLU A 50 12.83 -6.92 -12.22
N GLN A 51 13.20 -5.70 -11.83
CA GLN A 51 14.62 -5.29 -11.76
C GLN A 51 15.42 -6.15 -10.77
N GLY A 52 14.76 -6.67 -9.73
CA GLY A 52 15.33 -7.62 -8.77
C GLY A 52 15.34 -9.08 -9.24
N GLY A 53 14.87 -9.38 -10.45
CA GLY A 53 14.78 -10.73 -10.98
C GLY A 53 13.60 -11.54 -10.42
N ILE A 54 12.60 -10.89 -9.82
CA ILE A 54 11.38 -11.51 -9.33
C ILE A 54 10.32 -11.37 -10.43
N ALA A 55 9.82 -12.50 -10.94
CA ALA A 55 8.74 -12.49 -11.91
C ALA A 55 7.44 -11.98 -11.27
N THR A 56 6.67 -11.19 -12.01
CA THR A 56 5.42 -10.59 -11.55
C THR A 56 4.27 -10.87 -12.51
N GLU A 57 3.06 -10.98 -11.96
CA GLU A 57 1.80 -10.91 -12.70
C GLU A 57 1.16 -9.55 -12.42
N ASP A 58 0.88 -8.80 -13.49
CA ASP A 58 0.23 -7.49 -13.41
C ASP A 58 -1.29 -7.68 -13.29
N ARG A 59 -1.83 -7.37 -12.11
CA ARG A 59 -3.27 -7.31 -11.83
C ARG A 59 -3.65 -5.95 -11.24
N LEU A 60 -3.05 -4.87 -11.76
CA LEU A 60 -3.31 -3.51 -11.29
C LEU A 60 -4.76 -3.06 -11.53
N GLN A 61 -5.17 -2.04 -10.78
CA GLN A 61 -6.49 -1.40 -10.87
C GLN A 61 -7.66 -2.35 -10.71
N LEU A 62 -7.52 -3.35 -9.84
CA LEU A 62 -8.49 -4.44 -9.64
C LEU A 62 -9.85 -3.93 -9.16
N GLY A 63 -9.89 -2.86 -8.37
CA GLY A 63 -11.15 -2.27 -7.93
C GLY A 63 -11.00 -1.28 -6.78
N ALA A 64 -12.10 -1.09 -6.05
CA ALA A 64 -12.13 -0.30 -4.81
C ALA A 64 -11.43 -1.03 -3.66
N THR A 65 -11.16 -0.30 -2.56
CA THR A 65 -10.43 -0.80 -1.38
C THR A 65 -10.92 -2.16 -0.88
N ASN A 66 -12.24 -2.35 -0.74
CA ASN A 66 -12.80 -3.61 -0.25
C ASN A 66 -12.54 -4.80 -1.19
N ILE A 67 -12.56 -4.59 -2.50
CA ILE A 67 -12.28 -5.63 -3.50
C ILE A 67 -10.82 -6.06 -3.39
N VAL A 68 -9.90 -5.11 -3.38
CA VAL A 68 -8.45 -5.38 -3.31
C VAL A 68 -8.09 -6.04 -1.98
N ARG A 69 -8.70 -5.56 -0.88
CA ARG A 69 -8.50 -6.14 0.47
C ARG A 69 -8.94 -7.60 0.54
N GLN A 70 -10.11 -7.93 0.00
CA GLN A 70 -10.60 -9.31 -0.02
C GLN A 70 -9.71 -10.20 -0.91
N ALA A 71 -9.26 -9.69 -2.06
CA ALA A 71 -8.34 -10.42 -2.92
C ALA A 71 -6.99 -10.70 -2.22
N LEU A 72 -6.48 -9.77 -1.41
CA LEU A 72 -5.26 -10.00 -0.64
C LEU A 72 -5.48 -11.07 0.44
N LEU A 73 -6.59 -10.99 1.18
CA LEU A 73 -6.90 -11.94 2.25
C LEU A 73 -7.21 -13.36 1.72
N SER A 74 -7.73 -13.49 0.50
CA SER A 74 -8.01 -14.78 -0.14
C SER A 74 -6.80 -15.40 -0.84
N GLY A 75 -5.68 -14.66 -0.95
CA GLY A 75 -4.50 -15.09 -1.71
C GLY A 75 -4.66 -14.98 -3.23
N GLU A 76 -5.64 -14.22 -3.70
CA GLU A 76 -5.82 -13.90 -5.13
C GLU A 76 -4.80 -12.88 -5.66
N ILE A 77 -4.21 -12.09 -4.76
CA ILE A 77 -3.10 -11.17 -5.03
C ILE A 77 -2.09 -11.28 -3.89
N ASP A 78 -0.83 -10.94 -4.14
CA ASP A 78 0.25 -11.07 -3.14
C ASP A 78 0.66 -9.73 -2.54
N LEU A 79 0.56 -8.64 -3.31
CA LEU A 79 1.11 -7.34 -2.94
C LEU A 79 0.33 -6.21 -3.60
N TYR A 80 0.04 -5.15 -2.86
CA TYR A 80 -0.51 -3.90 -3.39
C TYR A 80 -0.20 -2.71 -2.46
N PRO A 81 -0.24 -1.46 -2.96
CA PRO A 81 -0.10 -0.26 -2.12
C PRO A 81 -1.40 0.04 -1.35
N GLU A 82 -1.29 0.13 -0.02
CA GLU A 82 -2.40 0.49 0.88
C GLU A 82 -2.02 1.67 1.80
N TYR A 83 -3.04 2.38 2.28
CA TYR A 83 -2.93 3.57 3.11
C TYR A 83 -3.21 3.23 4.58
N THR A 84 -2.35 3.70 5.47
CA THR A 84 -2.36 3.36 6.90
C THR A 84 -3.70 3.68 7.57
N GLY A 85 -4.29 4.85 7.26
CA GLY A 85 -5.58 5.27 7.81
C GLY A 85 -6.76 4.36 7.48
N ASN A 86 -6.68 3.52 6.43
CA ASN A 86 -7.74 2.54 6.16
C ASN A 86 -7.83 1.44 7.23
N GLY A 87 -6.80 1.28 8.07
CA GLY A 87 -6.85 0.43 9.25
C GLY A 87 -8.04 0.76 10.17
N ALA A 88 -8.44 2.04 10.24
CA ALA A 88 -9.62 2.47 10.98
C ALA A 88 -10.88 1.72 10.57
N PHE A 89 -11.06 1.48 9.27
CA PHE A 89 -12.22 0.77 8.73
C PHE A 89 -12.04 -0.75 8.73
N PHE A 90 -10.82 -1.24 8.51
CA PHE A 90 -10.53 -2.68 8.51
C PHE A 90 -10.76 -3.31 9.88
N PHE A 91 -10.58 -2.53 10.94
CA PHE A 91 -10.60 -3.02 12.32
C PHE A 91 -11.65 -2.35 13.21
N ASP A 92 -12.60 -1.60 12.62
CA ASP A 92 -13.72 -0.97 13.35
C ASP A 92 -13.24 -0.01 14.46
N MET A 93 -12.27 0.85 14.12
CA MET A 93 -11.61 1.81 15.01
C MET A 93 -11.72 3.25 14.49
N THR A 94 -12.82 3.61 13.82
CA THR A 94 -12.98 4.93 13.18
C THR A 94 -12.91 6.10 14.16
N ASP A 95 -13.23 5.88 15.43
CA ASP A 95 -13.23 6.92 16.47
C ASP A 95 -11.87 7.04 17.20
N SER A 96 -10.84 6.31 16.76
CA SER A 96 -9.55 6.29 17.44
C SER A 96 -8.62 7.40 16.94
N ASP A 97 -8.09 8.21 17.86
CA ASP A 97 -7.09 9.24 17.55
C ASP A 97 -5.76 8.69 17.02
N VAL A 98 -5.54 7.38 17.10
CA VAL A 98 -4.31 6.72 16.60
C VAL A 98 -4.10 6.98 15.11
N TRP A 99 -5.18 7.21 14.36
CA TRP A 99 -5.15 7.47 12.92
C TRP A 99 -4.75 8.91 12.55
N HIS A 100 -4.67 9.82 13.53
CA HIS A 100 -4.23 11.21 13.33
C HIS A 100 -2.71 11.37 13.39
N ASP A 101 -1.98 10.34 13.84
CA ASP A 101 -0.52 10.32 13.91
C ASP A 101 0.03 9.29 12.93
N ALA A 102 0.94 9.70 12.05
CA ALA A 102 1.43 8.85 10.96
C ALA A 102 2.22 7.62 11.45
N GLU A 103 3.01 7.76 12.53
CA GLU A 103 3.81 6.67 13.07
C GLU A 103 2.93 5.67 13.83
N GLN A 104 1.99 6.18 14.62
CA GLN A 104 1.05 5.36 15.36
C GLN A 104 0.09 4.64 14.43
N ALA A 105 -0.49 5.32 13.43
CA ALA A 105 -1.35 4.70 12.42
C ALA A 105 -0.64 3.55 11.70
N TYR A 106 0.62 3.74 11.29
CA TYR A 106 1.43 2.70 10.68
C TYR A 106 1.71 1.53 11.63
N ALA A 107 2.12 1.82 12.87
CA ALA A 107 2.40 0.78 13.86
C ALA A 107 1.16 -0.06 14.17
N SER A 108 0.01 0.58 14.38
CA SER A 108 -1.26 -0.07 14.68
C SER A 108 -1.76 -0.94 13.54
N VAL A 109 -1.84 -0.41 12.32
CA VAL A 109 -2.32 -1.22 11.18
C VAL A 109 -1.39 -2.41 10.92
N ARG A 110 -0.08 -2.23 11.05
CA ARG A 110 0.93 -3.30 10.88
C ARG A 110 0.77 -4.40 11.92
N GLU A 111 0.59 -4.04 13.19
CA GLU A 111 0.42 -5.02 14.27
C GLU A 111 -0.86 -5.83 14.07
N MET A 112 -1.97 -5.16 13.75
CA MET A 112 -3.26 -5.81 13.58
C MET A 112 -3.29 -6.71 12.34
N ASP A 113 -2.67 -6.28 11.24
CA ASP A 113 -2.60 -7.10 10.02
C ASP A 113 -1.65 -8.29 10.09
N ALA A 114 -0.71 -8.29 11.03
CA ALA A 114 0.10 -9.47 11.29
C ALA A 114 -0.77 -10.68 11.69
N ALA A 115 -1.92 -10.45 12.34
CA ALA A 115 -2.88 -11.51 12.67
C ALA A 115 -3.56 -12.12 11.42
N ASN A 116 -3.59 -11.37 10.31
CA ASN A 116 -4.07 -11.84 9.01
C ASN A 116 -2.95 -12.46 8.16
N GLY A 117 -1.73 -12.58 8.69
CA GLY A 117 -0.56 -13.04 7.94
C GLY A 117 -0.04 -12.01 6.93
N LEU A 118 -0.45 -10.75 7.04
CA LEU A 118 -0.06 -9.67 6.13
C LEU A 118 1.12 -8.89 6.71
N ALA A 119 2.02 -8.45 5.84
CA ALA A 119 3.18 -7.65 6.21
C ALA A 119 3.10 -6.26 5.57
N TRP A 120 3.07 -5.22 6.41
CA TRP A 120 3.21 -3.84 5.97
C TRP A 120 4.70 -3.49 5.77
N LEU A 121 5.04 -3.00 4.58
CA LEU A 121 6.38 -2.53 4.23
C LEU A 121 6.63 -1.10 4.74
N VAL A 122 7.76 -0.51 4.37
CA VAL A 122 8.08 0.89 4.71
C VAL A 122 7.07 1.82 4.02
N PRO A 123 6.37 2.68 4.78
CA PRO A 123 5.39 3.60 4.20
C PRO A 123 6.09 4.77 3.48
N ALA A 124 5.40 5.34 2.50
CA ALA A 124 5.81 6.61 1.91
C ALA A 124 5.60 7.76 2.93
N PRO A 125 6.37 8.85 2.86
CA PRO A 125 6.19 10.01 3.74
C PRO A 125 5.00 10.91 3.35
N ALA A 126 4.30 10.59 2.24
CA ALA A 126 3.17 11.37 1.76
C ALA A 126 1.88 11.02 2.53
N ASN A 127 1.10 12.04 2.87
CA ASN A 127 -0.22 11.88 3.47
C ASN A 127 -1.31 12.21 2.44
N ASN A 128 -1.86 11.18 1.79
CA ASN A 128 -2.98 11.32 0.85
C ASN A 128 -4.29 11.38 1.63
N THR A 129 -4.61 12.58 2.13
CA THR A 129 -5.81 12.88 2.91
C THR A 129 -6.52 14.13 2.37
N TRP A 130 -7.71 14.41 2.88
CA TRP A 130 -8.38 15.67 2.62
C TRP A 130 -7.49 16.84 3.04
N ALA A 131 -7.27 17.77 2.11
CA ALA A 131 -6.45 18.93 2.32
C ALA A 131 -7.01 20.14 1.55
N MET A 132 -6.62 21.33 1.97
CA MET A 132 -6.87 22.55 1.20
C MET A 132 -5.65 22.87 0.33
N SER A 133 -5.88 23.16 -0.93
CA SER A 133 -4.84 23.65 -1.84
C SER A 133 -5.11 25.09 -2.23
N VAL A 134 -4.09 25.92 -2.13
CA VAL A 134 -4.13 27.33 -2.57
C VAL A 134 -3.40 27.51 -3.89
N ARG A 135 -3.64 28.64 -4.57
CA ARG A 135 -2.86 28.96 -5.78
C ARG A 135 -1.40 29.17 -5.42
N GLY A 136 -0.51 28.69 -6.28
CA GLY A 136 0.94 28.77 -6.02
C GLY A 136 1.52 30.19 -6.04
N ASP A 137 0.85 31.17 -6.67
CA ASP A 137 1.24 32.57 -6.54
C ASP A 137 0.90 33.14 -5.16
N LEU A 138 -0.32 32.94 -4.69
CA LEU A 138 -0.74 33.32 -3.33
C LEU A 138 0.17 32.70 -2.25
N ALA A 139 0.44 31.39 -2.36
CA ALA A 139 1.30 30.69 -1.41
C ALA A 139 2.71 31.28 -1.35
N ARG A 140 3.30 31.64 -2.50
CA ARG A 140 4.66 32.19 -2.55
C ARG A 140 4.73 33.67 -2.17
N GLU A 141 3.66 34.42 -2.38
CA GLU A 141 3.60 35.84 -2.01
C GLU A 141 3.44 36.04 -0.50
N HIS A 142 2.71 35.12 0.16
CA HIS A 142 2.39 35.21 1.59
C HIS A 142 3.01 34.07 2.43
N ASP A 143 3.95 33.32 1.87
CA ASP A 143 4.66 32.21 2.53
C ASP A 143 3.73 31.15 3.16
N LEU A 144 2.61 30.82 2.48
CA LEU A 144 1.62 29.86 2.98
C LEU A 144 2.09 28.42 2.75
N VAL A 145 2.50 27.73 3.82
CA VAL A 145 2.96 26.33 3.77
C VAL A 145 2.13 25.39 4.66
N SER A 146 1.31 25.95 5.55
CA SER A 146 0.46 25.25 6.50
C SER A 146 -0.94 25.88 6.57
N LEU A 147 -1.84 25.23 7.31
CA LEU A 147 -3.15 25.81 7.62
C LEU A 147 -3.06 26.96 8.62
N ASP A 148 -2.09 26.92 9.55
CA ASP A 148 -1.83 28.03 10.47
C ASP A 148 -1.45 29.30 9.69
N ASP A 149 -0.59 29.19 8.67
CA ASP A 149 -0.24 30.34 7.81
C ASP A 149 -1.47 30.88 7.06
N LEU A 150 -2.37 29.98 6.63
CA LEU A 150 -3.61 30.39 5.99
C LEU A 150 -4.53 31.14 6.96
N VAL A 151 -4.64 30.70 8.22
CA VAL A 151 -5.38 31.43 9.26
C VAL A 151 -4.79 32.82 9.47
N ASP A 152 -3.47 32.93 9.65
CA ASP A 152 -2.80 34.21 9.83
C ASP A 152 -3.06 35.18 8.66
N TYR A 153 -3.08 34.66 7.42
CA TYR A 153 -3.44 35.43 6.23
C TYR A 153 -4.91 35.90 6.25
N LEU A 154 -5.85 35.04 6.66
CA LEU A 154 -7.27 35.37 6.75
C LEU A 154 -7.55 36.39 7.85
N ASP A 155 -6.91 36.24 9.01
CA ASP A 155 -7.00 37.16 10.15
C ASP A 155 -6.45 38.55 9.83
N ALA A 156 -5.44 38.62 8.96
CA ALA A 156 -4.92 39.87 8.40
C ALA A 156 -5.86 40.53 7.37
N GLY A 157 -7.02 39.93 7.08
CA GLY A 157 -8.00 40.42 6.12
C GLY A 157 -7.69 40.03 4.68
N GLY A 158 -6.91 38.96 4.47
CA GLY A 158 -6.59 38.42 3.16
C GLY A 158 -7.84 38.02 2.37
N GLU A 159 -7.89 38.37 1.09
CA GLU A 159 -8.98 37.94 0.22
C GLU A 159 -8.85 36.44 -0.04
N PHE A 160 -9.91 35.69 0.27
CA PHE A 160 -9.94 34.24 0.07
C PHE A 160 -11.30 33.75 -0.38
N LYS A 161 -11.29 32.86 -1.36
CA LYS A 161 -12.50 32.16 -1.82
C LYS A 161 -12.17 30.70 -2.06
N PHE A 162 -12.86 29.84 -1.33
CA PHE A 162 -12.64 28.40 -1.39
C PHE A 162 -13.66 27.73 -2.29
N ALA A 163 -13.19 26.90 -3.23
CA ALA A 163 -14.03 26.05 -4.06
C ALA A 163 -13.96 24.62 -3.52
N ALA A 164 -15.11 24.08 -3.11
CA ALA A 164 -15.23 22.76 -2.52
C ALA A 164 -16.52 22.08 -2.95
N SER A 165 -16.58 20.76 -2.78
CA SER A 165 -17.85 20.02 -2.90
C SER A 165 -18.76 20.36 -1.72
N ALA A 166 -20.08 20.16 -1.89
CA ALA A 166 -21.03 20.32 -0.80
C ALA A 166 -20.69 19.41 0.39
N GLU A 167 -20.29 18.16 0.11
CA GLU A 167 -19.87 17.20 1.14
C GLU A 167 -18.71 17.73 1.99
N PHE A 168 -17.68 18.33 1.38
CA PHE A 168 -16.56 18.86 2.13
C PHE A 168 -16.97 20.06 3.01
N VAL A 169 -17.94 20.86 2.57
CA VAL A 169 -18.43 22.03 3.32
C VAL A 169 -19.33 21.61 4.48
N GLU A 170 -20.15 20.57 4.30
CA GLU A 170 -21.23 20.21 5.23
C GLU A 170 -20.87 19.08 6.20
N SER A 171 -19.95 18.18 5.84
CA SER A 171 -19.55 17.06 6.69
C SER A 171 -18.78 17.54 7.91
N GLU A 172 -19.18 17.13 9.11
CA GLU A 172 -18.49 17.49 10.37
C GLU A 172 -17.02 17.08 10.39
N GLN A 173 -16.64 16.08 9.60
CA GLN A 173 -15.26 15.56 9.51
C GLN A 173 -14.37 16.29 8.49
N ALA A 174 -14.92 17.29 7.77
CA ALA A 174 -14.23 17.99 6.70
C ALA A 174 -14.01 19.48 7.06
N LEU A 175 -14.55 20.44 6.30
CA LEU A 175 -14.34 21.87 6.54
C LEU A 175 -14.65 22.31 7.99
N PRO A 176 -15.76 21.91 8.63
CA PRO A 176 -16.03 22.21 10.04
C PRO A 176 -14.93 21.75 10.99
N ALA A 177 -14.33 20.56 10.77
CA ALA A 177 -13.22 20.08 11.59
C ALA A 177 -11.97 20.96 11.41
N PHE A 178 -11.68 21.42 10.20
CA PHE A 178 -10.60 22.37 9.96
C PHE A 178 -10.85 23.70 10.70
N GLN A 179 -12.05 24.27 10.60
CA GLN A 179 -12.39 25.52 11.31
C GLN A 179 -12.33 25.35 12.83
N GLN A 180 -12.77 24.21 13.36
CA GLN A 180 -12.71 23.94 14.79
C GLN A 180 -11.25 23.83 15.28
N ALA A 181 -10.38 23.21 14.49
CA ALA A 181 -8.98 22.99 14.86
C ALA A 181 -8.11 24.23 14.72
N TYR A 182 -8.37 25.07 13.70
CA TYR A 182 -7.48 26.16 13.31
C TYR A 182 -8.04 27.57 13.59
N GLY A 183 -9.34 27.72 13.86
CA GLY A 183 -10.01 29.02 14.09
C GLY A 183 -10.82 29.50 12.89
#